data_AF-A0A1B1AM33-F1
#
_entry.id   AF-A0A1B1AM33-F1
#
_cell.length_a   1.000
_cell.length_b   1.000
_cell.length_c   1.000
_cell.angle_alpha   90.00
_cell.angle_beta   90.00
_cell.angle_gamma   90.00
#
_symmetry.space_group_name_H-M   'P 1'
#
loop_
_entity.id
_entity.type
_entity.pdbx_description
1 polymer ?
#
loop_
_entity_poly.entity_id
_entity_poly.type
_entity_poly.pdbx_seq_one_letter_code
_entity_poly.pdbx_strand_id
1 'polypeptide(L)'
;MRTLILAAFTLACSHAAFAQEVIAPPAEPTPAANASADERTTWCEEYATWLLAMTENAASEAQQSQHLQVELNSCRTDPQQYEHETRAQADAAVETAQG
;
A
#
# COMPACT_ATOMS: atom_id res chain seq x y z
N MET A 1 18.69 22.44 55.73
CA MET A 1 17.65 21.92 54.81
C MET A 1 18.15 22.27 53.40
N ARG A 2 18.79 21.36 52.62
CA ARG A 2 18.18 20.30 51.77
C ARG A 2 16.95 20.89 51.05
N THR A 3 16.89 21.09 49.72
CA THR A 3 17.18 20.18 48.60
C THR A 3 17.01 20.97 47.27
N LEU A 4 17.95 20.84 46.33
CA LEU A 4 17.87 20.20 44.99
C LEU A 4 17.51 21.09 43.79
N ILE A 5 18.50 21.14 42.88
CA ILE A 5 18.49 21.61 41.50
C ILE A 5 17.59 20.68 40.66
N LEU A 6 16.68 21.25 39.87
CA LEU A 6 16.01 20.53 38.78
C LEU A 6 16.16 21.34 37.50
N ALA A 7 17.24 21.06 36.77
CA ALA A 7 17.38 21.45 35.38
C ALA A 7 16.34 20.68 34.56
N ALA A 8 15.34 21.39 34.04
CA ALA A 8 14.39 20.84 33.10
C ALA A 8 15.09 20.66 31.74
N PHE A 9 15.73 19.51 31.58
CA PHE A 9 16.21 19.05 30.29
C PHE A 9 14.98 18.61 29.48
N THR A 10 14.36 19.54 28.75
CA THR A 10 13.35 19.19 27.75
C THR A 10 14.08 18.53 26.59
N LEU A 11 14.21 17.20 26.67
CA LEU A 11 14.59 16.35 25.56
C LEU A 11 13.53 16.54 24.47
N ALA A 12 13.78 17.45 23.54
CA ALA A 12 13.05 17.54 22.29
C ALA A 12 13.45 16.31 21.47
N CYS A 13 12.79 15.18 21.73
CA CYS A 13 12.75 14.07 20.81
C CYS A 13 11.94 14.53 19.60
N SER A 14 12.61 15.19 18.65
CA SER A 14 12.16 15.27 17.27
C SER A 14 12.10 13.84 16.75
N HIS A 15 10.97 13.18 16.98
CA HIS A 15 10.61 11.99 16.22
C HIS A 15 10.54 12.48 14.78
N ALA A 16 11.58 12.18 14.01
CA ALA A 16 11.49 12.21 12.57
C ALA A 16 10.45 11.16 12.20
N ALA A 17 9.18 11.58 12.17
CA ALA A 17 8.12 10.81 11.56
C ALA A 17 8.53 10.68 10.09
N PHE A 18 9.00 9.50 9.70
CA PHE A 18 9.05 9.13 8.31
C PHE A 18 7.60 9.11 7.85
N ALA A 19 7.13 10.19 7.24
CA ALA A 19 5.87 10.18 6.53
C ALA A 19 6.04 9.15 5.41
N GLN A 20 5.44 7.97 5.56
CA GLN A 20 5.39 6.99 4.50
C GLN A 20 4.59 7.60 3.35
N GLU A 21 5.17 7.64 2.16
CA GLU A 21 4.50 8.20 0.99
C GLU A 21 3.31 7.30 0.62
N VAL A 22 2.10 7.78 0.92
CA VAL A 22 0.86 7.07 0.59
C VAL A 22 0.59 7.24 -0.89
N ILE A 23 0.60 6.14 -1.64
CA ILE A 23 0.26 6.11 -3.06
C ILE A 23 -1.25 5.96 -3.18
N ALA A 24 -1.89 6.77 -4.03
CA ALA A 24 -3.32 6.65 -4.30
C ALA A 24 -3.62 5.47 -5.24
N PRO A 25 -4.77 4.80 -5.08
CA PRO A 25 -5.19 3.76 -6.01
C PRO A 25 -5.51 4.32 -7.41
N PRO A 26 -5.66 3.44 -8.43
CA PRO A 26 -6.12 3.84 -9.75
C PRO A 26 -7.42 4.64 -9.69
N ALA A 27 -7.50 5.73 -10.47
CA ALA A 27 -8.67 6.61 -10.50
C ALA A 27 -9.81 6.06 -11.36
N GLU A 28 -9.48 5.27 -12.38
CA GLU A 28 -10.45 4.62 -13.27
C GLU A 28 -11.19 3.50 -12.53
N PRO A 29 -12.50 3.34 -12.76
CA PRO A 29 -13.28 2.29 -12.12
C PRO A 29 -12.82 0.91 -12.60
N THR A 30 -12.94 -0.06 -11.71
CA THR A 30 -12.60 -1.45 -11.99
C THR A 30 -13.42 -2.01 -13.15
N PRO A 31 -12.77 -2.51 -14.21
CA PRO A 31 -13.47 -3.00 -15.38
C PRO A 31 -14.21 -4.30 -15.06
N ALA A 32 -15.34 -4.52 -15.74
CA ALA A 32 -16.08 -5.77 -15.61
C ALA A 32 -15.27 -6.96 -16.16
N ALA A 33 -15.56 -8.17 -15.67
CA ALA A 33 -14.89 -9.39 -16.14
C ALA A 33 -15.06 -9.64 -17.64
N ASN A 34 -16.11 -9.11 -18.28
CA ASN A 34 -16.34 -9.20 -19.73
C ASN A 34 -15.82 -8.01 -20.55
N ALA A 35 -15.13 -7.04 -19.92
CA ALA A 35 -14.45 -5.95 -20.62
C ALA A 35 -13.34 -6.45 -21.55
N SER A 36 -12.77 -5.56 -22.36
CA SER A 36 -11.69 -5.94 -23.27
C SER A 36 -10.47 -6.45 -22.50
N ALA A 37 -9.69 -7.35 -23.12
CA ALA A 37 -8.50 -7.90 -22.46
C ALA A 37 -7.47 -6.81 -22.16
N ASP A 38 -7.33 -5.83 -23.05
CA ASP A 38 -6.42 -4.70 -22.87
C ASP A 38 -6.84 -3.83 -21.69
N GLU A 39 -8.13 -3.47 -21.60
CA GLU A 39 -8.68 -2.67 -20.50
C GLU A 39 -8.50 -3.37 -19.13
N ARG A 40 -8.82 -4.67 -19.05
CA ARG A 40 -8.56 -5.44 -17.83
C ARG A 40 -7.07 -5.49 -17.49
N THR A 41 -6.22 -5.66 -18.50
CA THR A 41 -4.77 -5.76 -18.31
C THR A 41 -4.17 -4.46 -17.79
N THR A 42 -4.48 -3.34 -18.44
CA THR A 42 -4.00 -2.01 -18.03
C THR A 42 -4.44 -1.69 -16.61
N TRP A 43 -5.73 -1.86 -16.31
CA TRP A 43 -6.23 -1.57 -14.97
C TRP A 43 -5.60 -2.47 -13.89
N CYS A 44 -5.47 -3.78 -14.16
CA CYS A 44 -4.84 -4.71 -13.22
C CYS A 44 -3.35 -4.41 -12.98
N GLU A 45 -2.63 -3.92 -13.99
CA GLU A 45 -1.23 -3.51 -13.85
C GLU A 45 -1.07 -2.34 -12.87
N GLU A 46 -1.92 -1.34 -13.00
CA GLU A 46 -1.93 -0.18 -12.09
C GLU A 46 -2.36 -0.61 -10.68
N TYR A 47 -3.45 -1.37 -10.58
CA TYR A 47 -4.01 -1.77 -9.30
C TYR A 47 -3.10 -2.71 -8.50
N ALA A 48 -2.57 -3.78 -9.12
CA ALA A 48 -1.72 -4.74 -8.43
C ALA A 48 -0.38 -4.11 -8.01
N THR A 49 0.17 -3.20 -8.83
CA THR A 49 1.38 -2.44 -8.47
C THR A 49 1.12 -1.56 -7.26
N TRP A 50 0.01 -0.82 -7.26
CA TRP A 50 -0.40 0.00 -6.11
C TRP A 50 -0.62 -0.84 -4.85
N LEU A 51 -1.35 -1.95 -4.96
CA LEU A 51 -1.65 -2.85 -3.85
C LEU A 51 -0.36 -3.31 -3.17
N LEU A 52 0.59 -3.84 -3.94
CA LEU A 52 1.85 -4.32 -3.41
C LEU A 52 2.70 -3.21 -2.80
N ALA A 53 2.65 -2.00 -3.34
CA ALA A 53 3.36 -0.86 -2.75
C ALA A 53 2.79 -0.46 -1.38
N MET A 54 1.50 -0.69 -1.14
CA MET A 54 0.87 -0.37 0.14
C MET A 54 0.97 -1.50 1.16
N THR A 55 0.87 -2.76 0.74
CA THR A 55 0.74 -3.89 1.67
C THR A 55 2.05 -4.61 1.97
N GLU A 56 3.06 -4.49 1.12
CA GLU A 56 4.26 -5.32 1.20
C GLU A 56 5.54 -4.54 1.48
N ASN A 57 6.43 -5.16 2.24
CA ASN A 57 7.86 -4.81 2.31
C ASN A 57 8.66 -5.96 1.73
N ALA A 58 8.65 -6.08 0.39
CA ALA A 58 9.36 -7.18 -0.28
C ALA A 58 10.87 -7.14 0.03
N ALA A 59 11.45 -8.28 0.37
CA ALA A 59 12.87 -8.39 0.74
C ALA A 59 13.83 -8.31 -0.46
N SER A 60 13.33 -8.49 -1.70
CA SER A 60 14.11 -8.33 -2.94
C SER A 60 13.23 -8.04 -4.16
N GLU A 61 13.82 -7.44 -5.19
CA GLU A 61 13.14 -7.13 -6.47
C GLU A 61 12.61 -8.37 -7.18
N ALA A 62 13.34 -9.49 -7.12
CA ALA A 62 12.91 -10.74 -7.75
C ALA A 62 11.63 -11.30 -7.11
N GLN A 63 11.54 -11.23 -5.77
CA GLN A 63 10.33 -11.63 -5.04
C GLN A 63 9.16 -10.70 -5.36
N GLN A 64 9.42 -9.40 -5.46
CA GLN A 64 8.39 -8.41 -5.82
C GLN A 64 7.85 -8.67 -7.24
N SER A 65 8.73 -8.95 -8.19
CA SER A 65 8.36 -9.24 -9.58
C SER A 65 7.53 -10.53 -9.70
N GLN A 66 7.92 -11.56 -8.95
CA GLN A 66 7.17 -12.83 -8.91
C GLN A 66 5.79 -12.63 -8.28
N HIS A 67 5.70 -11.91 -7.15
CA HIS A 67 4.44 -11.62 -6.48
C HIS A 67 3.51 -10.81 -7.39
N LEU A 68 4.02 -9.75 -8.00
CA LEU A 68 3.25 -8.95 -8.97
C LEU A 68 2.69 -9.83 -10.09
N GLN A 69 3.48 -10.76 -10.63
CA GLN A 69 2.98 -11.65 -11.68
C GLN A 69 1.86 -12.58 -11.21
N VAL A 70 1.87 -13.03 -9.95
CA VAL A 70 0.76 -13.80 -9.36
C VAL A 70 -0.48 -12.92 -9.24
N GLU A 71 -0.34 -11.71 -8.70
CA GLU A 71 -1.44 -10.76 -8.53
C GLU A 71 -2.08 -10.38 -9.87
N LEU A 72 -1.28 -10.12 -10.91
CA LEU A 72 -1.78 -9.80 -12.24
C LEU A 72 -2.60 -10.95 -12.84
N ASN A 73 -2.17 -12.20 -12.65
CA ASN A 73 -2.89 -13.36 -13.17
C ASN A 73 -4.24 -13.54 -12.45
N SER A 74 -4.29 -13.26 -11.15
CA SER A 74 -5.53 -13.28 -10.38
C SER A 74 -6.49 -12.18 -10.87
N CYS A 75 -6.01 -10.94 -10.88
CA CYS A 75 -6.80 -9.76 -11.24
C CYS A 75 -7.40 -9.85 -12.65
N ARG A 76 -6.63 -10.29 -13.65
CA ARG A 76 -7.08 -10.31 -15.06
C ARG A 76 -8.27 -11.24 -15.33
N THR A 77 -8.54 -12.19 -14.43
CA THR A 77 -9.65 -13.15 -14.54
C THR A 77 -10.98 -12.50 -14.17
N ASP A 78 -11.02 -11.82 -13.01
CA ASP A 78 -12.18 -11.07 -12.52
C ASP A 78 -11.71 -9.86 -11.71
N PRO A 79 -11.51 -8.69 -12.36
CA PRO A 79 -10.97 -7.52 -11.70
C PRO A 79 -11.85 -7.01 -10.55
N GLN A 80 -13.17 -7.14 -10.68
CA GLN A 80 -14.13 -6.65 -9.68
C GLN A 80 -14.09 -7.49 -8.41
N GLN A 81 -14.07 -8.82 -8.57
CA GLN A 81 -13.92 -9.72 -7.42
C GLN A 81 -12.56 -9.51 -6.74
N TYR A 82 -11.50 -9.39 -7.55
CA TYR A 82 -10.15 -9.19 -7.04
C TYR A 82 -10.01 -7.88 -6.26
N GLU A 83 -10.54 -6.76 -6.77
CA GLU A 83 -10.58 -5.50 -6.03
C GLU A 83 -11.35 -5.66 -4.72
N HIS A 84 -12.56 -6.25 -4.76
CA HIS A 84 -13.38 -6.43 -3.57
C HIS A 84 -12.65 -7.21 -2.46
N GLU A 85 -11.88 -8.24 -2.83
CA GLU A 85 -11.12 -9.06 -1.88
C GLU A 85 -9.88 -8.35 -1.30
N THR A 86 -9.24 -7.47 -2.08
CA THR A 86 -7.94 -6.88 -1.73
C THR A 86 -8.03 -5.45 -1.19
N ARG A 87 -9.07 -4.70 -1.54
CA ARG A 87 -9.25 -3.28 -1.20
C ARG A 87 -9.20 -3.05 0.31
N ALA A 88 -9.90 -3.86 1.09
CA ALA A 88 -9.96 -3.71 2.54
C ALA A 88 -8.58 -3.85 3.20
N GLN A 89 -7.73 -4.76 2.68
CA GLN A 89 -6.36 -4.93 3.18
C GLN A 89 -5.50 -3.71 2.83
N ALA A 90 -5.62 -3.22 1.59
CA ALA A 90 -4.88 -2.05 1.14
C ALA A 90 -5.27 -0.79 1.92
N ASP A 91 -6.55 -0.57 2.17
CA ASP A 91 -7.06 0.56 2.94
C ASP A 91 -6.54 0.54 4.38
N ALA A 92 -6.53 -0.64 5.03
CA ALA A 92 -5.95 -0.81 6.37
C ALA A 92 -4.44 -0.52 6.39
N ALA A 93 -3.71 -0.86 5.33
CA ALA A 93 -2.29 -0.56 5.21
C ALA A 93 -2.04 0.95 5.00
N VAL A 94 -2.89 1.62 4.22
CA VAL A 94 -2.88 3.08 4.05
C VAL A 94 -3.14 3.79 5.38
N GLU A 95 -4.14 3.36 6.15
CA GLU A 95 -4.44 3.94 7.47
C GLU A 95 -3.25 3.78 8.44
N THR A 96 -2.61 2.61 8.43
CA THR A 96 -1.41 2.35 9.25
C THR A 96 -0.23 3.23 8.83
N ALA A 97 -0.07 3.52 7.53
CA ALA A 97 1.01 4.37 7.03
C ALA A 97 0.83 5.87 7.39
N GLN A 98 -0.39 6.29 7.76
CA GLN A 98 -0.72 7.68 8.06
C GLN A 98 -0.69 8.04 9.56
N GLY A 99 -0.50 7.07 10.47
CA GLY A 99 -0.58 7.26 11.93
C GLY A 99 0.49 6.54 12.73
#